data_AF-A0A8K0TXE1-F1
#
_entry.id   AF-A0A8K0TXE1-F1
#
_cell.length_a   1.000
_cell.length_b   1.000
_cell.length_c   1.000
_cell.angle_alpha   90.00
_cell.angle_beta   90.00
_cell.angle_gamma   90.00
#
_symmetry.space_group_name_H-M   'P 1'
#
loop_
_entity.id
_entity.type
_entity.pdbx_description
1 polymer ?
#
loop_
_entity_poly.entity_id
_entity_poly.type
_entity_poly.pdbx_seq_one_letter_code
_entity_poly.pdbx_strand_id
1 'polypeptide(L)'
;MHFVFVQVTNPVQSTACHGGQSCQVQWIDNGESPLLNSIGECEVGLYTGELELAQSLPSVNVATSQSFTFTPNPSAGPNGQ
;
A
#
# COMPACT_ATOMS: atom_id res chain seq x y z
N MET A 1 -12.30 -19.13 -8.23
CA MET A 1 -11.78 -17.79 -7.88
C MET A 1 -10.74 -18.03 -6.81
N HIS A 2 -9.45 -17.76 -7.08
CA HIS A 2 -8.38 -17.93 -6.11
C HIS A 2 -8.09 -16.57 -5.48
N PHE A 3 -8.06 -16.50 -4.16
CA PHE A 3 -7.74 -15.29 -3.40
C PHE A 3 -6.29 -15.39 -2.95
N VAL A 4 -5.49 -14.35 -3.20
CA VAL A 4 -4.14 -14.23 -2.66
C VAL A 4 -4.19 -13.34 -1.43
N PHE A 5 -3.41 -13.68 -0.41
CA PHE A 5 -3.36 -12.92 0.83
C PHE A 5 -2.08 -12.10 0.91
N VAL A 6 -2.23 -10.78 1.09
CA VAL A 6 -1.13 -9.88 1.45
C VAL A 6 -1.38 -9.37 2.85
N GLN A 7 -0.40 -9.56 3.75
CA GLN A 7 -0.50 -9.01 5.10
C GLN A 7 0.43 -7.81 5.22
N VAL A 8 -0.14 -6.61 5.28
CA VAL A 8 0.61 -5.38 5.55
C VAL A 8 1.09 -5.40 7.00
N THR A 9 2.41 -5.29 7.19
CA THR A 9 3.08 -5.26 8.50
C THR A 9 3.57 -3.87 8.89
N ASN A 10 3.61 -2.93 7.94
CA ASN A 10 3.81 -1.51 8.17
C ASN A 10 3.16 -0.71 7.03
N PRO A 11 2.52 0.45 7.28
CA PRO A 11 2.14 0.98 8.59
C PRO A 11 1.13 0.09 9.32
N VAL A 12 1.20 0.04 10.65
CA VAL A 12 0.17 -0.57 11.50
C VAL A 12 -0.75 0.50 12.08
N GLN A 13 -1.78 0.11 12.83
CA GLN A 13 -2.76 1.05 13.39
C GLN A 13 -2.13 2.18 14.24
N SER A 14 -1.01 1.93 14.91
CA SER A 14 -0.29 2.93 15.71
C SER A 14 0.74 3.74 14.91
N THR A 15 0.94 3.45 13.62
CA THR A 15 1.89 4.17 12.77
C THR A 15 1.18 5.30 12.04
N ALA A 16 1.71 6.51 12.15
CA ALA A 16 1.26 7.64 11.36
C ALA A 16 2.30 7.95 10.26
N CYS A 17 1.83 8.09 9.02
CA CYS A 17 2.60 8.69 7.94
C CYS A 17 2.09 10.10 7.69
N HIS A 18 3.00 11.06 7.51
CA HIS A 18 2.64 12.47 7.37
C HIS A 18 2.88 12.96 5.95
N GLY A 19 2.06 13.93 5.53
CA GLY A 19 2.22 14.62 4.25
C GLY A 19 3.64 15.17 4.07
N GLY A 20 4.21 14.97 2.88
CA GLY A 20 5.54 15.46 2.53
C GLY A 20 6.69 14.67 3.17
N GLN A 21 6.39 13.67 4.00
CA GLN A 21 7.38 12.80 4.62
C GLN A 21 7.38 11.41 3.98
N SER A 22 8.55 10.80 3.90
CA SER A 22 8.70 9.44 3.40
C SER A 22 7.94 8.45 4.30
N CYS A 23 7.11 7.61 3.69
CA CYS A 23 6.32 6.57 4.34
C CYS A 23 6.65 5.24 3.69
N GLN A 24 7.12 4.28 4.48
CA GLN A 24 7.38 2.93 3.99
C GLN A 24 6.17 2.04 4.23
N VAL A 25 5.80 1.26 3.22
CA VAL A 25 4.85 0.16 3.33
C VAL A 25 5.62 -1.14 3.24
N GLN A 26 5.32 -2.08 4.13
CA GLN A 26 5.90 -3.43 4.14
C GLN A 26 4.78 -4.46 4.26
N TRP A 27 4.97 -5.60 3.62
CA TRP A 27 4.06 -6.73 3.71
C TRP A 27 4.80 -8.06 3.70
N ILE A 28 4.10 -9.09 4.13
CA ILE A 28 4.54 -10.48 4.01
C ILE A 28 3.55 -11.28 3.16
N ASP A 29 4.10 -12.29 2.49
CA ASP A 29 3.32 -13.39 1.92
C ASP A 29 3.08 -14.42 3.04
N ASN A 30 1.85 -14.90 3.19
CA ASN A 30 1.52 -15.89 4.21
C ASN A 30 1.90 -17.33 3.80
N GLY A 31 2.39 -17.52 2.57
CA GLY A 31 2.81 -18.82 2.04
C GLY A 31 1.66 -19.69 1.55
N GLU A 32 0.42 -19.19 1.60
CA GLU A 32 -0.76 -19.90 1.10
C GLU A 32 -0.93 -19.64 -0.39
N SER A 33 -1.15 -20.72 -1.16
CA SER A 33 -1.32 -20.61 -2.61
C SER A 33 -2.65 -19.91 -2.97
N PRO A 34 -2.66 -18.97 -3.94
CA PRO A 34 -1.52 -18.55 -4.77
C PRO A 34 -0.57 -17.60 -4.03
N LEU A 35 0.74 -17.76 -4.24
CA LEU A 35 1.77 -16.89 -3.66
C LEU A 35 1.81 -15.53 -4.39
N LEU A 36 2.32 -14.49 -3.73
CA LEU A 36 2.53 -13.17 -4.34
C LEU A 36 3.43 -13.23 -5.58
N ASN A 37 4.37 -14.19 -5.63
CA ASN A 37 5.23 -14.42 -6.79
C ASN A 37 4.46 -14.77 -8.09
N SER A 38 3.19 -15.12 -7.98
CA SER A 38 2.31 -15.46 -9.11
C SER A 38 1.43 -14.30 -9.59
N ILE A 39 1.41 -13.16 -8.89
CA ILE A 39 0.59 -11.99 -9.24
C ILE A 39 1.33 -11.06 -10.21
N GLY A 40 2.53 -10.60 -9.84
CA GLY A 40 3.28 -9.60 -10.62
C GLY A 40 2.98 -8.16 -10.20
N GLU A 41 2.72 -7.28 -11.18
CA GLU A 41 2.52 -5.85 -10.96
C GLU A 41 1.11 -5.52 -10.46
N CYS A 42 1.04 -4.71 -9.40
CA CYS A 42 -0.20 -4.25 -8.78
C CYS A 42 -0.25 -2.72 -8.77
N GLU A 43 -1.43 -2.16 -9.05
CA GLU A 43 -1.71 -0.75 -8.82
C GLU A 43 -1.89 -0.48 -7.31
N VAL A 44 -1.42 0.68 -6.88
CA VAL A 44 -1.50 1.11 -5.48
C VAL A 44 -2.12 2.50 -5.41
N GLY A 45 -3.07 2.69 -4.48
CA GLY A 45 -3.69 3.99 -4.22
C GLY A 45 -3.79 4.27 -2.72
N LEU A 46 -3.65 5.54 -2.35
CA LEU A 46 -4.00 6.05 -1.04
C LEU A 46 -5.46 6.47 -1.06
N TYR A 47 -6.27 5.93 -0.15
CA TYR A 47 -7.69 6.18 -0.07
C TYR A 47 -8.08 6.78 1.28
N THR A 48 -9.17 7.54 1.29
CA THR A 48 -9.77 8.07 2.53
C THR A 48 -11.28 7.79 2.56
N GLY A 49 -11.87 7.76 3.76
CA GLY A 49 -13.31 7.59 3.93
C GLY A 49 -13.85 6.32 3.28
N GLU A 50 -14.91 6.46 2.48
CA GLU A 50 -15.57 5.37 1.74
C GLU A 50 -14.82 4.99 0.46
N LEU A 51 -13.51 4.72 0.58
CA LEU A 51 -12.62 4.35 -0.54
C LEU A 51 -12.53 5.44 -1.63
N GLU A 52 -12.54 6.72 -1.23
CA GLU A 52 -12.26 7.83 -2.14
C GLU A 52 -10.76 7.91 -2.41
N LEU A 53 -10.35 7.86 -3.68
CA LEU A 53 -8.94 7.92 -4.08
C LEU A 53 -8.38 9.32 -3.78
N ALA A 54 -7.48 9.40 -2.81
CA ALA A 54 -6.81 10.64 -2.42
C ALA A 54 -5.49 10.86 -3.17
N GLN A 55 -4.78 9.77 -3.51
CA GLN A 55 -3.55 9.84 -4.30
C GLN A 55 -3.28 8.50 -5.00
N SER A 56 -3.11 8.52 -6.33
CA SER A 56 -2.55 7.38 -7.06
C SER A 56 -1.04 7.29 -6.80
N LEU A 57 -0.56 6.08 -6.54
CA LEU A 57 0.85 5.80 -6.24
C LEU A 57 1.47 4.96 -7.37
N PRO A 58 2.80 4.96 -7.52
CA PRO A 58 3.45 4.09 -8.48
C PRO A 58 3.07 2.63 -8.25
N SER A 59 2.81 1.90 -9.33
CA SER A 59 2.58 0.46 -9.29
C SER A 59 3.78 -0.26 -8.68
N VAL A 60 3.51 -1.38 -8.03
CA VAL A 60 4.52 -2.19 -7.34
C VAL A 60 4.41 -3.63 -7.81
N ASN A 61 5.55 -4.21 -8.16
CA ASN A 61 5.63 -5.63 -8.45
C ASN A 61 5.74 -6.44 -7.14
N VAL A 62 4.61 -6.97 -6.68
CA VAL A 62 4.54 -7.76 -5.43
C VAL A 62 5.17 -9.13 -5.56
N ALA A 63 5.43 -9.61 -6.79
CA ALA A 63 6.14 -10.87 -7.00
C ALA A 63 7.63 -10.78 -6.63
N THR A 64 8.20 -9.57 -6.67
CA THR A 64 9.64 -9.34 -6.44
C THR A 64 9.91 -8.36 -5.30
N SER A 65 8.88 -7.78 -4.70
CA SER A 65 9.01 -6.77 -3.65
C SER A 65 8.10 -7.06 -2.47
N GLN A 66 8.61 -6.79 -1.27
CA GLN A 66 7.90 -6.91 0.00
C GLN A 66 7.77 -5.55 0.72
N SER A 67 8.21 -4.49 0.05
CA SER A 67 8.07 -3.13 0.53
C SER A 67 8.04 -2.16 -0.63
N PHE A 68 7.46 -0.99 -0.39
CA PHE A 68 7.67 0.19 -1.22
C PHE A 68 7.67 1.44 -0.33
N THR A 69 8.20 2.53 -0.84
CA THR A 69 8.22 3.82 -0.15
C THR A 69 7.51 4.85 -1.00
N PHE A 70 6.64 5.64 -0.39
CA PHE A 70 5.96 6.75 -1.04
C PHE A 70 5.94 7.98 -0.14
N THR A 71 5.64 9.14 -0.73
CA THR A 71 5.46 10.38 0.00
C THR A 71 3.99 10.80 -0.13
N PRO A 72 3.21 10.79 0.96
CA PRO A 72 1.84 11.28 0.92
C PRO A 72 1.83 12.75 0.51
N ASN A 73 0.94 13.13 -0.41
CA ASN A 73 0.72 14.53 -0.75
C ASN A 73 0.12 15.25 0.48
N PRO A 74 0.73 16.34 0.99
CA PRO A 74 0.18 17.10 2.12
C PRO A 74 -1.24 17.64 1.92
N SER A 75 -1.64 17.83 0.66
CA SER A 75 -2.98 18.30 0.28
C SER A 75 -3.95 17.17 -0.04
N ALA A 76 -3.57 15.90 0.16
CA ALA A 76 -4.47 14.76 -0.05
C ALA A 76 -5.41 14.58 1.15
N GLY A 77 -6.71 14.41 0.87
CA GLY A 77 -7.74 14.13 1.88
C GLY A 77 -8.20 15.36 2.71
N PRO A 78 -9.05 15.16 3.73
CA PRO A 78 -9.74 16.24 4.44
C PRO A 78 -8.85 17.19 5.24
N ASN A 79 -7.66 16.73 5.65
CA ASN A 79 -6.68 17.56 6.39
C ASN A 79 -5.80 18.41 5.46
N GLY A 80 -6.08 18.40 4.15
CA GLY A 80 -5.45 19.22 3.10
C GLY A 80 -6.38 20.29 2.51
N GLN A 81 -7.49 20.60 3.19
CA GLN A 81 -8.44 21.70 2.91
C GLN A 81 -8.44 22.72 4.05
#